data_AF-A0A9X2A2E5-F1
#
_entry.id   AF-A0A9X2A2E5-F1
#
_cell.length_a   1.000
_cell.length_b   1.000
_cell.length_c   1.000
_cell.angle_alpha   90.00
_cell.angle_beta   90.00
_cell.angle_gamma   90.00
#
_symmetry.space_group_name_H-M   'P 1'
#
loop_
_entity.id
_entity.type
_entity.pdbx_description
1 polymer ?
#
loop_
_entity_poly.entity_id
_entity_poly.type
_entity_poly.pdbx_seq_one_letter_code
_entity_poly.pdbx_strand_id
1 'polypeptide(L)'
;MEKNDKLILYVNLVIGTLGPILIVLGILKYFEAVGGTGYLTPFFGFVITMIYLNYLEEKAGISKKIIWIKSLISIGTILALMYFLF
;
A
#
# COMPACT_ATOMS: atom_id res chain seq x y z
N MET A 1 -1.95 -25.84 4.36
CA MET A 1 -1.16 -24.68 4.78
C MET A 1 -0.88 -24.85 6.26
N GLU A 2 0.36 -25.16 6.60
CA GLU A 2 0.76 -25.35 7.99
C GLU A 2 0.62 -24.02 8.76
N LYS A 3 0.56 -24.09 10.09
CA LYS A 3 0.43 -22.89 10.92
C LYS A 3 1.54 -21.87 10.65
N ASN A 4 2.74 -22.35 10.32
CA ASN A 4 3.90 -21.53 10.03
C ASN A 4 3.77 -20.79 8.68
N ASP A 5 3.29 -21.49 7.65
CA ASP A 5 3.05 -20.90 6.32
C ASP A 5 2.04 -19.75 6.39
N LYS A 6 0.97 -19.91 7.18
CA LYS A 6 -0.03 -18.85 7.38
C LYS A 6 0.58 -17.62 8.02
N LEU A 7 1.44 -17.80 9.02
CA LEU A 7 2.09 -16.67 9.69
C LEU A 7 2.99 -15.90 8.71
N ILE A 8 3.80 -16.61 7.92
CA ILE A 8 4.65 -16.02 6.88
C ILE A 8 3.80 -15.26 5.85
N LEU A 9 2.67 -15.82 5.44
CA LEU A 9 1.74 -15.16 4.51
C LEU A 9 1.23 -13.83 5.06
N TYR A 10 0.79 -13.79 6.33
CA TYR A 10 0.30 -12.56 6.95
C TYR A 10 1.42 -11.53 7.19
N VAL A 11 2.64 -11.97 7.49
CA VAL A 11 3.80 -11.07 7.57
C VAL A 11 4.07 -10.43 6.20
N ASN A 12 4.07 -11.23 5.13
CA ASN A 12 4.23 -10.74 3.77
C ASN A 12 3.12 -9.77 3.37
N LEU A 13 1.88 -10.01 3.80
CA LEU A 13 0.75 -9.09 3.60
C LEU A 13 1.01 -7.72 4.23
N VAL A 14 1.53 -7.70 5.46
CA VAL A 14 1.85 -6.45 6.18
C VAL A 14 2.99 -5.71 5.48
N ILE A 15 4.08 -6.41 5.13
CA ILE A 15 5.21 -5.80 4.42
C ILE A 15 4.78 -5.26 3.05
N GLY A 16 4.00 -6.04 2.30
CA GLY A 16 3.42 -5.64 1.02
C GLY A 16 2.46 -4.46 1.11
N THR A 17 1.93 -4.16 2.30
CA THR A 17 1.11 -2.97 2.56
C THR A 17 1.95 -1.77 2.96
N LEU A 18 2.92 -1.94 3.87
CA LEU A 18 3.75 -0.86 4.39
C LEU A 18 4.66 -0.26 3.32
N GLY A 19 5.23 -1.09 2.43
CA GLY A 19 6.13 -0.63 1.38
C GLY A 19 5.50 0.46 0.48
N PRO A 20 4.35 0.20 -0.15
CA PRO A 20 3.63 1.19 -0.96
C PRO A 20 3.26 2.47 -0.18
N ILE A 21 2.86 2.35 1.09
CA ILE A 21 2.55 3.52 1.95
C ILE A 21 3.80 4.40 2.12
N LEU A 22 4.94 3.80 2.47
CA LEU A 22 6.21 4.52 2.64
C LEU A 22 6.67 5.19 1.34
N ILE A 23 6.48 4.53 0.20
CA ILE A 23 6.78 5.09 -1.12
C ILE A 23 5.96 6.36 -1.35
N VAL A 24 4.63 6.29 -1.16
CA VAL A 24 3.73 7.45 -1.34
C VAL A 24 4.13 8.61 -0.43
N LEU A 25 4.45 8.36 0.84
CA LEU A 25 4.91 9.40 1.77
C LEU A 25 6.20 10.07 1.30
N GLY A 26 7.18 9.27 0.84
CA GLY A 26 8.44 9.80 0.33
C GLY A 26 8.23 10.70 -0.88
N ILE A 27 7.33 10.31 -1.78
CA ILE A 27 6.94 11.10 -2.94
C ILE A 27 6.28 12.42 -2.53
N LEU A 28 5.32 12.37 -1.61
CA LEU A 28 4.61 13.57 -1.15
C LEU A 28 5.57 14.59 -0.52
N LYS A 29 6.47 14.11 0.34
CA LYS A 29 7.50 14.95 0.97
C LYS A 29 8.47 15.53 -0.05
N TYR A 30 8.83 14.76 -1.09
CA TYR A 30 9.63 15.27 -2.20
C TYR A 30 8.90 16.39 -2.95
N PHE A 31 7.60 16.24 -3.22
CA PHE A 31 6.81 17.28 -3.89
C PHE A 31 6.70 18.57 -3.08
N GLU A 32 6.49 18.46 -1.77
CA GLU A 32 6.49 19.61 -0.87
C GLU A 32 7.86 20.33 -0.87
N ALA A 33 8.96 19.57 -0.80
CA ALA A 33 10.30 20.15 -0.70
C ALA A 33 10.80 20.78 -2.01
N VAL A 34 10.55 20.15 -3.16
CA VAL A 34 11.12 20.56 -4.46
C VAL A 34 10.16 21.42 -5.27
N GLY A 35 8.85 21.29 -5.03
CA GLY A 35 7.81 21.89 -5.87
C GLY A 35 7.69 21.18 -7.22
N GLY A 36 6.46 20.96 -7.69
CA GLY A 36 6.23 20.37 -9.01
C GLY A 36 4.82 19.80 -9.20
N THR A 37 4.42 19.65 -10.46
CA THR A 37 3.09 19.12 -10.87
C THR A 37 3.11 17.62 -11.19
N GLY A 38 4.25 16.96 -11.08
CA GLY A 38 4.45 15.55 -11.46
C GLY A 38 3.86 14.51 -10.49
N TYR A 39 3.04 14.90 -9.52
CA TYR A 39 2.55 14.00 -8.46
C TYR A 39 1.58 12.93 -8.94
N LEU A 40 1.03 13.10 -10.14
CA LEU A 40 0.14 12.14 -10.75
C LEU A 40 0.85 10.81 -11.10
N THR A 41 2.06 10.85 -11.66
CA THR A 41 2.77 9.65 -12.10
C THR A 41 3.01 8.65 -10.96
N PRO A 42 3.55 9.08 -9.80
CA PRO A 42 3.75 8.14 -8.70
C PRO A 42 2.45 7.72 -8.03
N PHE A 43 1.41 8.56 -8.04
CA PHE A 43 0.08 8.18 -7.55
C PHE A 43 -0.54 7.06 -8.40
N PHE A 44 -0.45 7.16 -9.74
CA PHE A 44 -0.84 6.06 -10.63
C PHE A 44 0.03 4.82 -10.41
N GLY A 45 1.33 4.98 -10.20
CA GLY A 45 2.24 3.89 -9.85
C GLY A 45 1.81 3.14 -8.59
N PHE A 46 1.39 3.87 -7.55
CA PHE A 46 0.82 3.29 -6.34
C PHE A 46 -0.44 2.47 -6.62
N VAL A 47 -1.40 3.02 -7.38
CA VAL A 47 -2.64 2.32 -7.73
C VAL A 47 -2.35 1.02 -8.50
N ILE A 48 -1.48 1.07 -9.51
CA ILE A 48 -1.10 -0.11 -10.31
C ILE A 48 -0.41 -1.16 -9.44
N THR A 49 0.52 -0.72 -8.56
CA THR A 49 1.22 -1.62 -7.64
C THR A 49 0.26 -2.29 -6.67
N MET A 50 -0.70 -1.54 -6.12
CA MET A 50 -1.73 -2.08 -5.22
C MET A 50 -2.62 -3.10 -5.93
N ILE A 51 -3.02 -2.85 -7.19
CA ILE A 51 -3.79 -3.82 -7.99
C ILE A 51 -2.98 -5.11 -8.16
N TYR A 52 -1.70 -5.01 -8.51
CA TYR A 52 -0.84 -6.18 -8.69
C TYR A 52 -0.63 -6.97 -7.39
N LEU A 53 -0.40 -6.28 -6.26
CA LEU A 53 -0.27 -6.93 -4.96
C LEU A 53 -1.57 -7.64 -4.56
N ASN A 54 -2.72 -7.00 -4.75
CA ASN A 54 -4.02 -7.62 -4.49
C ASN A 54 -4.24 -8.88 -5.34
N TYR A 55 -3.80 -8.87 -6.59
CA TYR A 55 -3.84 -10.06 -7.46
C TYR A 55 -2.94 -11.19 -6.93
N LEU A 56 -1.72 -10.88 -6.48
CA LEU A 56 -0.81 -11.88 -5.91
C LEU A 56 -1.35 -12.46 -4.59
N GLU A 57 -1.96 -11.62 -3.75
CA GLU A 57 -2.59 -12.02 -2.49
C GLU A 57 -3.77 -12.96 -2.72
N GLU A 58 -4.63 -12.66 -3.71
CA GLU A 58 -5.73 -13.54 -4.10
C GLU A 58 -5.19 -14.90 -4.58
N LYS A 59 -4.14 -14.90 -5.40
CA LYS A 59 -3.46 -16.12 -5.84
C LYS A 59 -2.82 -16.92 -4.71
N ALA A 60 -2.39 -16.25 -3.63
CA ALA A 60 -1.84 -16.88 -2.45
C ALA A 60 -2.90 -17.43 -1.48
N GLY A 61 -4.19 -17.32 -1.84
CA GLY A 61 -5.31 -17.86 -1.06
C GLY A 61 -5.85 -16.90 0.01
N ILE A 62 -5.47 -15.62 -0.03
CA ILE A 62 -6.04 -14.61 0.86
C ILE A 62 -7.44 -14.25 0.38
N SER A 63 -8.41 -14.25 1.30
CA SER A 63 -9.78 -13.90 0.95
C SER A 63 -9.90 -12.45 0.46
N LYS A 64 -10.76 -12.23 -0.54
CA LYS A 64 -11.09 -10.88 -1.07
C LYS A 64 -11.49 -9.90 0.02
N LYS A 65 -12.15 -10.38 1.08
CA LYS A 65 -12.54 -9.56 2.24
C LYS A 65 -11.31 -8.96 2.95
N ILE A 66 -10.27 -9.76 3.18
CA ILE A 66 -9.03 -9.30 3.82
C ILE A 66 -8.31 -8.30 2.92
N ILE A 67 -8.23 -8.58 1.62
CA ILE A 67 -7.59 -7.70 0.62
C ILE A 67 -8.27 -6.33 0.57
N TRP A 68 -9.62 -6.31 0.61
CA TRP A 68 -10.40 -5.07 0.67
C TRP A 68 -10.19 -4.29 1.96
N ILE A 69 -10.21 -4.95 3.12
CA ILE A 69 -9.93 -4.31 4.42
C ILE A 69 -8.53 -3.70 4.42
N LYS A 70 -7.53 -4.45 3.98
CA LYS A 70 -6.14 -3.98 3.84
C LYS A 70 -6.05 -2.75 2.94
N SER A 71 -6.73 -2.77 1.80
CA SER A 71 -6.73 -1.65 0.85
C SER A 71 -7.39 -0.40 1.45
N LEU A 72 -8.51 -0.55 2.16
CA LEU A 72 -9.18 0.55 2.87
C LEU A 72 -8.30 1.13 3.98
N ILE A 73 -7.64 0.27 4.76
CA ILE A 73 -6.70 0.71 5.80
C ILE A 73 -5.55 1.48 5.15
N SER A 74 -4.98 0.99 4.05
CA SER A 74 -3.87 1.66 3.35
C SER A 74 -4.25 3.06 2.88
N ILE A 75 -5.43 3.20 2.25
CA ILE A 75 -5.95 4.49 1.79
C ILE A 75 -6.21 5.41 2.99
N GLY A 76 -6.87 4.90 4.04
CA GLY A 76 -7.14 5.67 5.26
C GLY A 76 -5.87 6.14 5.96
N THR A 77 -4.84 5.30 6.03
CA THR A 77 -3.53 5.66 6.59
C THR A 77 -2.85 6.74 5.75
N ILE A 78 -2.85 6.64 4.42
CA ILE A 78 -2.29 7.68 3.55
C ILE A 78 -3.03 9.01 3.75
N LEU A 79 -4.36 9.01 3.75
CA LEU A 79 -5.17 10.22 3.94
C LEU A 79 -4.93 10.86 5.32
N ALA A 80 -4.86 10.05 6.38
CA ALA A 80 -4.56 10.53 7.72
C ALA A 80 -3.16 11.14 7.79
N LEU A 81 -2.15 10.47 7.23
CA LEU A 81 -0.78 10.99 7.19
C LEU A 81 -0.68 12.26 6.37
N MET A 82 -1.41 12.36 5.25
CA MET A 82 -1.49 13.59 4.48
C MET A 82 -2.04 14.75 5.32
N TYR A 83 -3.13 14.54 6.07
CA TYR A 83 -3.72 15.55 6.93
C TYR A 83 -2.82 15.99 8.11
N PHE A 84 -2.04 15.07 8.68
CA PHE A 84 -1.17 15.37 9.82
C PHE A 84 0.18 15.97 9.43
N LEU A 85 0.69 15.66 8.23
CA LEU A 85 2.04 16.06 7.79
C LEU A 85 2.05 17.30 6.90
N PHE A 86 0.93 17.63 6.26
CA PHE A 86 0.79 18.76 5.32
C PHE A 86 -0.47 19.57 5.67
#